data_AF-A0A1F3A327-F1
#
_entry.id   AF-A0A1F3A327-F1
#
_cell.length_a   1.000
_cell.length_b   1.000
_cell.length_c   1.000
_cell.angle_alpha   90.00
_cell.angle_beta   90.00
_cell.angle_gamma   90.00
#
_symmetry.space_group_name_H-M   'P 1'
#
loop_
_entity.id
_entity.type
_entity.pdbx_description
1 polymer ?
#
loop_
_entity_poly.entity_id
_entity_poly.type
_entity_poly.pdbx_seq_one_letter_code
_entity_poly.pdbx_strand_id
1 'polypeptide(L)'
;MIARFTGLPSQCAAGGGMKRADIHQASSTLESMRYSAEQKAEVHATLETILDRLDGMPRAPDGWEETCLVLALNFLESGLYDRAHKELEDCVLPAGERSPWREHQINRNPRRYSVGRLRARLAGVKAAIG
;
A
#
# COMPACT_ATOMS: atom_id res chain seq x y z
N MET A 1 -25.70 73.07 3.48
CA MET A 1 -26.12 71.97 4.38
C MET A 1 -26.09 70.69 3.56
N ILE A 2 -24.98 69.94 3.60
CA ILE A 2 -24.80 68.69 2.84
C ILE A 2 -24.15 67.67 3.79
N ALA A 3 -24.86 66.56 4.02
CA ALA A 3 -24.51 65.55 5.01
C ALA A 3 -23.29 64.73 4.57
N ARG A 4 -22.36 64.51 5.51
CA ARG A 4 -21.21 63.61 5.38
C ARG A 4 -21.67 62.16 5.44
N PHE A 5 -21.47 61.41 4.36
CA PHE A 5 -21.59 59.95 4.34
C PHE A 5 -20.32 59.37 4.97
N THR A 6 -20.43 58.76 6.15
CA THR A 6 -19.36 58.02 6.81
C THR A 6 -19.27 56.62 6.22
N GLY A 7 -18.31 56.39 5.32
CA GLY A 7 -17.97 55.06 4.84
C GLY A 7 -17.21 54.27 5.90
N LEU A 8 -17.77 53.13 6.32
CA LEU A 8 -17.09 52.10 7.11
C LEU A 8 -16.04 51.37 6.25
N PRO A 9 -14.82 51.12 6.76
CA PRO A 9 -13.92 50.17 6.12
C PRO A 9 -14.42 48.74 6.39
N SER A 10 -14.91 48.09 5.33
CA SER A 10 -15.10 46.64 5.27
C SER A 10 -13.72 45.96 5.28
N GLN A 11 -13.30 45.48 6.46
CA GLN A 11 -12.12 44.61 6.56
C GLN A 11 -12.56 43.21 6.14
N CYS A 12 -12.22 42.81 4.92
CA CYS A 12 -12.28 41.42 4.48
C CYS A 12 -11.27 40.63 5.32
N ALA A 13 -11.79 39.74 6.17
CA ALA A 13 -11.00 38.85 7.01
C ALA A 13 -10.04 38.01 6.15
N ALA A 14 -8.80 37.94 6.63
CA ALA A 14 -7.72 37.16 6.05
C ALA A 14 -8.16 35.69 5.83
N GLY A 15 -8.25 35.29 4.56
CA GLY A 15 -8.27 33.89 4.18
C GLY A 15 -6.96 33.26 4.62
N GLY A 16 -6.98 32.50 5.71
CA GLY A 16 -5.89 31.63 6.12
C GLY A 16 -5.70 30.54 5.08
N GLY A 17 -4.89 30.84 4.06
CA GLY A 17 -4.43 29.83 3.10
C GLY A 17 -3.59 28.81 3.85
N MET A 18 -4.19 27.65 4.14
CA MET A 18 -3.50 26.51 4.72
C MET A 18 -2.27 26.20 3.84
N LYS A 19 -1.07 26.28 4.42
CA LYS A 19 0.17 26.16 3.65
C LYS A 19 0.24 24.73 3.11
N ARG A 20 0.73 24.55 1.89
CA ARG A 20 0.86 23.21 1.25
C ARG A 20 1.58 22.18 2.13
N ALA A 21 2.51 22.63 2.98
CA ALA A 21 3.19 21.78 3.96
C ALA A 21 2.24 21.15 5.00
N ASP A 22 1.22 21.89 5.45
CA ASP A 22 0.24 21.41 6.44
C ASP A 22 -0.66 20.31 5.86
N ILE A 23 -0.95 20.38 4.55
CA ILE A 23 -1.74 19.37 3.83
C ILE A 23 -0.98 18.04 3.78
N HIS A 24 0.32 18.07 3.46
CA HIS A 24 1.15 16.86 3.43
C HIS A 24 1.32 16.24 4.82
N GLN A 25 1.47 17.07 5.85
CA GLN A 25 1.58 16.59 7.23
C GLN A 25 0.26 15.97 7.71
N ALA A 26 -0.89 16.61 7.47
CA ALA A 26 -2.21 16.08 7.83
C ALA A 26 -2.55 14.77 7.08
N SER A 27 -2.18 14.65 5.80
CA SER A 27 -2.38 13.42 5.03
C SER A 27 -1.54 12.26 5.57
N SER A 28 -0.28 12.53 5.97
CA SER A 28 0.61 11.50 6.55
C SER A 28 0.14 11.03 7.94
N THR A 29 -0.46 11.92 8.73
CA THR A 29 -1.05 11.58 10.04
C THR A 29 -2.30 10.73 9.86
N LEU A 30 -3.15 11.03 8.87
CA LEU A 30 -4.34 10.23 8.56
C LEU A 30 -4.00 8.85 8.00
N GLU A 31 -2.97 8.72 7.15
CA GLU A 31 -2.47 7.41 6.71
C GLU A 31 -1.85 6.60 7.85
N SER A 32 -1.15 7.26 8.77
CA SER A 32 -0.63 6.63 9.99
C SER A 32 -1.73 6.20 10.96
N MET A 33 -2.89 6.86 10.94
CA MET A 33 -4.07 6.51 11.73
C MET A 33 -4.94 5.40 11.11
N ARG A 34 -4.80 5.12 9.81
CA ARG A 34 -5.68 4.17 9.10
C ARG A 34 -5.44 2.72 9.50
N TYR A 35 -4.20 2.38 9.88
CA TYR A 35 -3.82 1.03 10.28
C TYR A 35 -2.96 1.06 11.55
N SER A 36 -3.28 0.20 12.51
CA SER A 36 -2.50 0.07 13.74
C SER A 36 -1.12 -0.52 13.46
N ALA A 37 -0.17 -0.30 14.38
CA ALA A 37 1.17 -0.89 14.25
C ALA A 37 1.10 -2.42 14.19
N GLU A 38 0.18 -3.02 14.93
CA GLU A 38 -0.07 -4.47 14.92
C GLU A 38 -0.55 -4.94 13.55
N GLN A 39 -1.51 -4.24 12.93
CA GLN A 39 -2.00 -4.60 11.59
C GLN A 39 -0.89 -4.53 10.54
N LYS A 40 -0.04 -3.49 10.61
CA LYS A 40 1.11 -3.37 9.71
C LYS A 40 2.07 -4.55 9.90
N ALA A 41 2.41 -4.84 11.15
CA ALA A 41 3.30 -5.95 11.50
C ALA A 41 2.73 -7.31 11.06
N GLU A 42 1.43 -7.54 11.20
CA GLU A 42 0.76 -8.77 10.80
C GLU A 42 0.86 -9.01 9.29
N VAL A 43 0.63 -7.99 8.47
CA VAL A 43 0.75 -8.12 7.00
C VAL A 43 2.20 -8.41 6.59
N HIS A 44 3.18 -7.75 7.22
CA HIS A 44 4.59 -8.06 6.99
C HIS A 44 4.94 -9.49 7.39
N ALA A 45 4.50 -9.94 8.57
CA ALA A 45 4.74 -11.30 9.08
C ALA A 45 4.08 -12.37 8.20
N THR A 46 2.88 -12.09 7.69
CA THR A 46 2.17 -12.98 6.76
C THR A 46 2.96 -13.14 5.47
N LEU A 47 3.47 -12.03 4.91
CA LEU A 47 4.28 -12.05 3.71
C LEU A 47 5.58 -12.84 3.93
N GLU A 48 6.27 -12.63 5.06
CA GLU A 48 7.46 -13.39 5.45
C GLU A 48 7.17 -14.90 5.55
N THR A 49 6.07 -15.27 6.20
CA THR A 49 5.64 -16.66 6.36
C THR A 49 5.40 -17.33 5.00
N ILE A 50 4.78 -16.63 4.06
CA ILE A 50 4.54 -17.16 2.71
C ILE A 50 5.87 -17.35 1.96
N LEU A 51 6.80 -16.40 2.06
CA LEU A 51 8.13 -16.52 1.44
C LEU A 51 8.94 -17.67 2.07
N ASP A 52 8.90 -17.84 3.39
CA ASP A 52 9.54 -18.96 4.09
C ASP A 52 8.98 -20.31 3.61
N ARG A 53 7.65 -20.40 3.47
CA ARG A 53 6.99 -21.59 2.95
C ARG A 53 7.44 -21.90 1.52
N LEU A 54 7.53 -20.89 0.65
CA LEU A 54 7.94 -21.07 -0.75
C LEU A 54 9.40 -21.47 -0.89
N ASP A 55 10.30 -20.91 -0.06
CA ASP A 55 11.71 -21.32 -0.04
C ASP A 55 11.90 -22.79 0.39
N GLY A 56 11.02 -23.30 1.25
CA GLY A 56 11.04 -24.70 1.66
C GLY A 56 10.52 -25.70 0.62
N MET A 57 9.94 -25.23 -0.50
CA MET A 57 9.36 -26.11 -1.51
C MET A 57 10.39 -26.53 -2.58
N PRO A 58 10.33 -27.77 -3.10
CA PRO A 58 11.19 -28.22 -4.20
C PRO A 58 10.71 -27.69 -5.57
N ARG A 59 10.11 -26.50 -5.59
CA ARG A 59 9.60 -25.83 -6.79
C ARG A 59 9.74 -24.32 -6.63
N ALA A 60 9.88 -23.63 -7.77
CA ALA A 60 9.72 -22.18 -7.78
C ALA A 60 8.24 -21.79 -7.51
N PRO A 61 7.98 -20.54 -7.07
CA PRO A 61 6.63 -20.01 -7.06
C PRO A 61 6.02 -20.07 -8.46
N ASP A 62 4.73 -20.40 -8.52
CA ASP A 62 3.98 -20.32 -9.77
C ASP A 62 3.67 -18.86 -10.14
N GLY A 63 3.11 -18.64 -11.33
CA GLY A 63 2.81 -17.28 -11.80
C GLY A 63 1.77 -16.56 -10.93
N TRP A 64 0.85 -17.30 -10.31
CA TRP A 64 -0.17 -16.76 -9.42
C TRP A 64 0.46 -16.26 -8.13
N GLU A 65 1.20 -17.14 -7.45
CA GLU A 65 1.94 -16.83 -6.22
C GLU A 65 2.87 -15.64 -6.42
N GLU A 66 3.64 -15.64 -7.52
CA GLU A 66 4.52 -14.51 -7.86
C GLU A 66 3.73 -13.21 -8.02
N THR A 67 2.62 -13.23 -8.75
CA THR A 67 1.83 -12.02 -9.02
C THR A 67 1.22 -11.47 -7.73
N CYS A 68 0.63 -12.32 -6.89
CA CYS A 68 0.07 -11.92 -5.60
C CYS A 68 1.14 -11.27 -4.71
N LEU A 69 2.33 -11.87 -4.61
CA LEU A 69 3.44 -11.33 -3.81
C LEU A 69 3.95 -9.99 -4.35
N VAL A 70 4.08 -9.84 -5.67
CA VAL A 70 4.48 -8.57 -6.28
C VAL A 70 3.45 -7.47 -6.02
N LEU A 71 2.15 -7.78 -6.14
CA LEU A 71 1.08 -6.82 -5.88
C LEU A 71 1.01 -6.46 -4.39
N ALA A 72 1.13 -7.43 -3.49
CA ALA A 72 1.19 -7.19 -2.05
C ALA A 72 2.35 -6.23 -1.70
N LEU A 73 3.53 -6.44 -2.27
CA LEU A 73 4.67 -5.54 -2.08
C LEU A 73 4.41 -4.13 -2.64
N ASN A 74 3.80 -4.00 -3.83
CA ASN A 74 3.42 -2.69 -4.38
C ASN A 74 2.45 -1.95 -3.44
N PHE A 75 1.49 -2.67 -2.86
CA PHE A 75 0.53 -2.09 -1.93
C PHE A 75 1.16 -1.70 -0.61
N LEU A 76 2.09 -2.50 -0.08
CA LEU A 76 2.86 -2.15 1.11
C LEU A 76 3.72 -0.90 0.89
N GLU A 77 4.42 -0.80 -0.25
CA GLU A 77 5.17 0.40 -0.64
C GLU A 77 4.28 1.64 -0.75
N SER A 78 3.01 1.46 -1.08
CA SER A 78 2.01 2.53 -1.18
C SER A 78 1.23 2.75 0.12
N GLY A 79 1.55 2.05 1.21
CA GLY A 79 0.84 2.16 2.50
C GLY A 79 -0.58 1.57 2.53
N LEU A 80 -0.96 0.76 1.55
CA LEU A 80 -2.29 0.15 1.40
C LEU A 80 -2.35 -1.28 1.98
N TYR A 81 -2.36 -1.38 3.31
CA TYR A 81 -2.25 -2.66 4.02
C TYR A 81 -3.46 -3.59 3.83
N ASP A 82 -4.67 -3.06 3.64
CA ASP A 82 -5.88 -3.84 3.35
C ASP A 82 -5.76 -4.62 2.03
N ARG A 83 -5.32 -3.94 0.97
CA ARG A 83 -5.11 -4.55 -0.34
C ARG A 83 -3.93 -5.51 -0.32
N ALA A 84 -2.85 -5.16 0.39
CA ALA A 84 -1.73 -6.08 0.58
C ALA A 84 -2.19 -7.37 1.26
N HIS A 85 -2.94 -7.28 2.35
CA HIS A 85 -3.48 -8.45 3.05
C HIS A 85 -4.35 -9.31 2.13
N LYS A 86 -5.26 -8.70 1.37
CA LYS A 86 -6.14 -9.41 0.43
C LYS A 86 -5.36 -10.20 -0.64
N GLU A 87 -4.25 -9.64 -1.13
CA GLU A 87 -3.38 -10.34 -2.09
C GLU A 87 -2.63 -11.51 -1.45
N LEU A 88 -2.26 -11.40 -0.16
CA LEU A 88 -1.64 -12.50 0.57
C LEU A 88 -2.62 -13.64 0.85
N GLU A 89 -3.88 -13.33 1.15
CA GLU A 89 -4.95 -14.33 1.23
C GLU A 89 -5.14 -15.05 -0.10
N ASP A 90 -5.17 -14.32 -1.21
CA ASP A 90 -5.28 -14.91 -2.55
C ASP A 90 -4.05 -15.78 -2.90
N CYS A 91 -2.86 -15.40 -2.43
CA CYS A 91 -1.62 -16.11 -2.70
C CYS A 91 -1.67 -17.57 -2.21
N VAL A 92 -2.33 -17.83 -1.09
CA VAL A 92 -2.36 -19.17 -0.46
C VAL A 92 -3.51 -20.04 -0.95
N LEU A 93 -4.39 -19.53 -1.82
CA LEU A 93 -5.49 -20.29 -2.39
C LEU A 93 -4.97 -21.50 -3.20
N PRO A 94 -5.55 -22.69 -2.99
CA PRO A 94 -5.30 -23.86 -3.83
C PRO A 94 -5.64 -23.60 -5.29
N ALA A 95 -4.93 -24.23 -6.23
CA ALA A 95 -5.12 -24.00 -7.67
C ALA A 95 -6.57 -24.16 -8.15
N GLY A 96 -7.34 -25.08 -7.56
CA GLY A 96 -8.75 -25.30 -7.92
C GLY A 96 -9.72 -24.22 -7.44
N GLU A 97 -9.29 -23.33 -6.53
CA GLU A 97 -10.11 -22.26 -5.94
C GLU A 97 -9.75 -20.87 -6.49
N ARG A 98 -8.70 -20.79 -7.32
CA ARG A 98 -8.23 -19.54 -7.92
C ARG A 98 -9.17 -19.09 -9.04
N SER A 99 -9.26 -17.78 -9.24
CA SER A 99 -10.10 -17.20 -10.30
C SER A 99 -9.56 -17.57 -11.69
N PRO A 100 -10.32 -18.29 -12.54
CA PRO A 100 -9.85 -18.72 -13.86
C PRO A 100 -9.53 -17.53 -14.79
N TRP A 101 -10.31 -16.46 -14.69
CA TRP A 101 -10.09 -15.25 -15.48
C TRP A 101 -8.77 -14.58 -15.11
N ARG A 102 -8.48 -14.47 -13.81
CA ARG A 102 -7.24 -13.86 -13.31
C ARG A 102 -6.02 -14.73 -13.63
N GLU A 103 -6.12 -16.05 -13.45
CA GLU A 103 -5.07 -16.99 -13.86
C GLU A 103 -4.74 -16.86 -15.35
N HIS A 104 -5.76 -16.76 -16.20
CA HIS A 104 -5.56 -16.57 -17.63
C HIS A 104 -4.82 -15.26 -17.94
N GLN A 105 -5.10 -14.16 -17.22
CA GLN A 105 -4.36 -12.90 -17.38
C GLN A 105 -2.89 -13.03 -16.93
N ILE A 106 -2.66 -13.70 -15.81
CA ILE A 106 -1.33 -13.91 -15.23
C ILE A 106 -0.45 -14.72 -16.18
N ASN A 107 -0.99 -15.81 -16.72
CA ASN A 107 -0.25 -16.70 -17.61
C ASN A 107 0.14 -16.09 -18.96
N ARG A 108 -0.38 -14.89 -19.30
CA ARG A 108 0.08 -14.12 -20.48
C ARG A 108 1.41 -13.42 -20.24
N ASN A 109 1.80 -13.20 -18.98
CA ASN A 109 3.02 -12.50 -18.64
C ASN A 109 4.13 -13.49 -18.22
N PRO A 110 5.36 -13.31 -18.69
CA PRO A 110 6.48 -14.12 -18.22
C PRO A 110 6.80 -13.79 -16.76
N ARG A 111 7.23 -14.82 -16.03
CA ARG A 111 7.73 -14.73 -14.65
C ARG A 111 8.98 -13.85 -14.58
N ARG A 112 9.09 -13.01 -13.55
CA ARG A 112 10.13 -11.99 -13.39
C ARG A 112 10.85 -12.01 -12.04
N TYR A 113 10.24 -12.60 -11.01
CA TYR A 113 10.71 -12.52 -9.63
C TYR A 113 10.94 -13.90 -9.00
N SER A 114 12.18 -14.17 -8.63
CA SER A 114 12.54 -15.25 -7.71
C SER A 114 12.19 -14.90 -6.26
N VAL A 115 11.98 -15.89 -5.39
CA VAL A 115 11.74 -15.69 -3.94
C VAL A 115 12.81 -14.82 -3.29
N GLY A 116 14.10 -15.04 -3.59
CA GLY A 116 15.19 -14.22 -3.07
C GLY A 116 15.10 -12.73 -3.46
N ARG A 117 14.60 -12.42 -4.66
CA ARG A 117 14.35 -11.04 -5.10
C ARG A 117 13.16 -10.42 -4.37
N LEU A 118 12.09 -11.19 -4.13
CA LEU A 118 10.92 -10.75 -3.35
C LEU A 118 11.30 -10.44 -1.90
N ARG A 119 12.14 -11.29 -1.27
CA ARG A 119 12.71 -11.03 0.06
C ARG A 119 13.54 -9.75 0.12
N ALA A 120 14.46 -9.58 -0.83
CA ALA A 120 15.29 -8.38 -0.90
C ALA A 120 14.42 -7.11 -1.00
N ARG A 121 13.34 -7.19 -1.77
CA ARG A 121 12.38 -6.10 -1.89
C ARG A 121 11.62 -5.84 -0.58
N LEU A 122 11.10 -6.88 0.08
CA LEU A 122 10.45 -6.76 1.39
C LEU A 122 11.37 -6.12 2.44
N ALA A 123 12.65 -6.51 2.48
CA ALA A 123 13.62 -5.91 3.37
C ALA A 123 13.78 -4.40 3.11
N GLY A 124 13.79 -3.99 1.85
CA GLY A 124 13.76 -2.57 1.45
C GLY A 124 12.51 -1.83 1.93
N VAL A 125 11.33 -2.45 1.79
CA VAL A 125 10.07 -1.86 2.29
C VAL A 125 10.10 -1.66 3.80
N LYS A 126 10.55 -2.67 4.56
CA LYS A 126 10.65 -2.58 6.03
C LYS A 126 11.65 -1.50 6.47
N ALA A 127 12.75 -1.35 5.75
CA ALA A 127 13.76 -0.33 6.03
C ALA A 127 13.29 1.10 5.72
N ALA A 128 12.31 1.28 4.82
CA ALA A 128 11.77 2.60 4.47
C ALA A 128 10.69 3.11 5.46
N ILE A 129 10.15 2.21 6.30
CA ILE A 129 9.07 2.50 7.25
C ILE A 129 9.60 2.70 8.68
N GLY A 130 10.81 2.20 8.97
CA GLY A 130 11.53 2.40 10.24
C GLY A 130 12.30 3.71 10.29
#